data_AF-A0A497SDY5-F1
#
_entry.id   AF-A0A497SDY5-F1
#
_cell.length_a   1.000
_cell.length_b   1.000
_cell.length_c   1.000
_cell.angle_alpha   90.00
_cell.angle_beta   90.00
_cell.angle_gamma   90.00
#
_symmetry.space_group_name_H-M   'P 1'
#
loop_
_entity.id
_entity.type
_entity.pdbx_description
1 polymer ?
#
loop_
_entity_poly.entity_id
_entity_poly.type
_entity_poly.pdbx_seq_one_letter_code
_entity_poly.pdbx_strand_id
1 'polypeptide(L)'
;MFRYWGSKPGTILEEHIRGVPEGGLILDPFGGSGSIVFKALTTGHKVLYADINPYAFILAYTLITNTNINKLKEYSNVIIRKVKDLAEQLYRVNGLPVKHFLWTKNGKVYAITINGERLKYYFNDSSKIYEMALAITPKRVLNAELVYPNGIPFDKGRYSKRIIDFFTPRNLLILSSIRNAIYDIIVSKCLDTEVSIPLITAFAAIIYNSSKMAREGGGSWGINSYWVPSLHIEKNPLTLFERAIRKIITWKKRNPQYKICLDVEEFGKETCDAYFYLGSASSFLRKLILLGVKVDAVITDPPFVDEVQYFELSYIINVWIHDLLKLALNKRIFSR
;
A
#
# COMPACT_ATOMS: atom_id res chain seq x y z
N MET A 1 6.02 -6.56 8.27
CA MET A 1 6.06 -5.32 7.46
C MET A 1 4.81 -4.48 7.73
N PHE A 2 4.23 -3.75 6.77
CA PHE A 2 2.97 -3.02 6.93
C PHE A 2 1.81 -4.00 7.17
N ARG A 3 0.76 -3.52 7.84
CA ARG A 3 -0.36 -4.36 8.26
C ARG A 3 -1.36 -4.54 7.11
N TYR A 4 -1.80 -5.78 6.92
CA TYR A 4 -3.00 -6.14 6.17
C TYR A 4 -4.02 -6.75 7.14
N TRP A 5 -5.30 -6.77 6.76
CA TRP A 5 -6.34 -7.36 7.60
C TRP A 5 -6.23 -8.89 7.56
N GLY A 6 -6.44 -9.57 8.69
CA GLY A 6 -6.44 -11.04 8.75
C GLY A 6 -5.07 -11.74 8.72
N SER A 7 -3.94 -11.05 8.74
CA SER A 7 -2.62 -11.70 8.72
C SER A 7 -2.41 -12.64 9.93
N LYS A 8 -2.03 -13.90 9.67
CA LYS A 8 -1.77 -14.92 10.69
C LYS A 8 -0.34 -14.85 11.27
N PRO A 9 -0.12 -15.21 12.55
CA PRO A 9 1.21 -15.40 13.13
C PRO A 9 2.00 -16.51 12.41
N GLY A 10 3.31 -16.31 12.26
CA GLY A 10 4.17 -17.25 11.53
C GLY A 10 4.35 -18.62 12.16
N THR A 11 4.09 -18.76 13.47
CA THR A 11 4.26 -20.01 14.21
C THR A 11 3.26 -21.09 13.79
N ILE A 12 2.01 -20.70 13.49
CA ILE A 12 0.95 -21.60 13.03
C ILE A 12 1.30 -22.20 11.66
N LEU A 13 2.10 -21.49 10.85
CA LEU A 13 2.41 -21.88 9.48
C LEU A 13 3.52 -22.93 9.40
N GLU A 14 4.37 -23.06 10.41
CA GLU A 14 5.48 -24.02 10.39
C GLU A 14 5.02 -25.48 10.37
N GLU A 15 3.97 -25.80 11.14
CA GLU A 15 3.47 -27.17 11.24
C GLU A 15 2.91 -27.66 9.90
N HIS A 16 2.22 -26.79 9.16
CA HIS A 16 1.65 -27.13 7.86
C HIS A 16 2.70 -27.28 6.76
N ILE A 17 3.84 -26.58 6.86
CA ILE A 17 4.92 -26.65 5.86
C ILE A 17 5.79 -27.91 6.06
N ARG A 18 5.94 -28.41 7.29
CA ARG A 18 6.78 -29.60 7.58
C ARG A 18 6.38 -30.87 6.83
N GLY A 19 5.10 -30.98 6.42
CA GLY A 19 4.61 -32.12 5.65
C GLY A 19 4.92 -32.05 4.15
N VAL A 20 5.47 -30.94 3.67
CA VAL A 20 5.82 -30.74 2.26
C VAL A 20 7.25 -31.23 2.00
N PRO A 21 7.52 -31.97 0.91
CA PRO A 21 8.86 -32.39 0.55
C PRO A 21 9.82 -31.20 0.42
N GLU A 22 11.08 -31.38 0.81
CA GLU A 22 12.12 -30.36 0.67
C GLU A 22 12.24 -29.88 -0.79
N GLY A 23 12.27 -28.56 -0.98
CA GLY A 23 12.27 -27.95 -2.32
C GLY A 23 10.93 -28.00 -3.06
N GLY A 24 9.88 -28.56 -2.44
CA GLY A 24 8.55 -28.70 -3.02
C GLY A 24 7.89 -27.36 -3.38
N LEU A 25 6.85 -27.44 -4.22
CA LEU A 25 6.09 -26.32 -4.73
C LEU A 25 4.78 -26.13 -3.95
N ILE A 26 4.68 -25.02 -3.24
CA ILE A 26 3.51 -24.66 -2.42
C ILE A 26 2.66 -23.62 -3.14
N LEU A 27 1.35 -23.83 -3.18
CA LEU A 27 0.37 -22.91 -3.77
C LEU A 27 -0.48 -22.22 -2.69
N ASP A 28 -0.57 -20.89 -2.79
CA ASP A 28 -1.52 -20.06 -2.05
C ASP A 28 -2.31 -19.15 -3.02
N PRO A 29 -3.56 -19.51 -3.36
CA PRO A 29 -4.38 -18.74 -4.30
C PRO A 29 -5.13 -17.56 -3.65
N PHE A 30 -4.99 -17.36 -2.33
CA PHE A 30 -5.58 -16.27 -1.56
C PHE A 30 -4.51 -15.61 -0.66
N GLY A 31 -3.38 -15.26 -1.27
CA GLY A 31 -2.15 -15.09 -0.51
C GLY A 31 -2.07 -13.87 0.40
N GLY A 32 -3.02 -12.93 0.33
CA GLY A 32 -3.10 -11.78 1.21
C GLY A 32 -1.79 -11.00 1.23
N SER A 33 -1.29 -10.64 2.42
CA SER A 33 0.00 -9.96 2.56
C SER A 33 1.24 -10.85 2.40
N GLY A 34 1.06 -12.13 2.05
CA GLY A 34 2.16 -13.04 1.72
C GLY A 34 2.85 -13.70 2.92
N SER A 35 2.19 -13.83 4.07
CA SER A 35 2.79 -14.46 5.26
C SER A 35 3.08 -15.94 5.05
N ILE A 36 2.17 -16.66 4.39
CA ILE A 36 2.30 -18.09 4.07
C ILE A 36 3.47 -18.30 3.12
N VAL A 37 3.44 -17.64 1.96
CA VAL A 37 4.46 -17.79 0.94
C VAL A 37 5.84 -17.29 1.37
N PHE A 38 5.93 -16.23 2.19
CA PHE A 38 7.22 -15.81 2.77
C PHE A 38 7.78 -16.90 3.70
N LYS A 39 6.94 -17.52 4.54
CA LYS A 39 7.40 -18.58 5.43
C LYS A 39 7.86 -19.81 4.67
N ALA A 40 7.10 -20.24 3.65
CA ALA A 40 7.48 -21.33 2.76
C ALA A 40 8.86 -21.10 2.12
N LEU A 41 9.11 -19.90 1.57
CA LEU A 41 10.40 -19.53 0.99
C LEU A 41 11.57 -19.61 2.00
N THR A 42 11.34 -19.22 3.27
CA THR A 42 12.37 -19.33 4.33
C THR A 42 12.74 -20.75 4.70
N THR A 43 11.96 -21.74 4.27
CA THR A 43 12.19 -23.17 4.49
C THR A 43 12.69 -23.90 3.24
N GLY A 44 13.06 -23.15 2.19
CA GLY A 44 13.63 -23.72 0.95
C GLY A 44 12.62 -24.16 -0.10
N HIS A 45 11.32 -23.91 0.09
CA HIS A 45 10.27 -24.26 -0.87
C HIS A 45 10.12 -23.20 -1.95
N LYS A 46 9.69 -23.62 -3.16
CA LYS A 46 9.21 -22.70 -4.19
C LYS A 46 7.72 -22.40 -3.96
N VAL A 47 7.27 -21.23 -4.40
CA VAL A 47 5.88 -20.79 -4.14
C VAL A 47 5.15 -20.24 -5.37
N LEU A 48 3.86 -20.57 -5.45
CA LEU A 48 2.89 -19.96 -6.35
C LEU A 48 1.93 -19.10 -5.52
N TYR A 49 1.90 -17.80 -5.80
CA TYR A 49 1.09 -16.83 -5.06
C TYR A 49 0.08 -16.16 -6.00
N ALA A 50 -1.18 -16.07 -5.56
CA ALA A 50 -2.14 -15.16 -6.16
C ALA A 50 -2.95 -14.39 -5.13
N ASP A 51 -3.32 -13.16 -5.50
CA ASP A 51 -4.37 -12.41 -4.81
C ASP A 51 -5.04 -11.46 -5.81
N ILE A 52 -6.35 -11.25 -5.65
CA ILE A 52 -7.12 -10.35 -6.51
C ILE A 52 -6.96 -8.88 -6.10
N ASN A 53 -6.58 -8.62 -4.86
CA ASN A 53 -6.44 -7.30 -4.29
C ASN A 53 -5.04 -6.70 -4.60
N PRO A 54 -4.96 -5.61 -5.39
CA PRO A 54 -3.69 -4.98 -5.70
C PRO A 54 -2.88 -4.55 -4.48
N TYR A 55 -3.54 -4.11 -3.40
CA TYR A 55 -2.86 -3.72 -2.17
C TYR A 55 -2.21 -4.93 -1.48
N ALA A 56 -2.90 -6.08 -1.43
CA ALA A 56 -2.37 -7.32 -0.87
C ALA A 56 -1.13 -7.78 -1.67
N PHE A 57 -1.26 -7.77 -3.00
CA PHE A 57 -0.20 -8.14 -3.93
C PHE A 57 1.07 -7.30 -3.73
N ILE A 58 0.98 -5.97 -3.70
CA ILE A 58 2.19 -5.13 -3.55
C ILE A 58 2.84 -5.29 -2.17
N LEU A 59 2.05 -5.58 -1.13
CA LEU A 59 2.56 -5.90 0.20
C LEU A 59 3.35 -7.20 0.18
N ALA A 60 2.78 -8.28 -0.37
CA ALA A 60 3.44 -9.57 -0.49
C ALA A 60 4.70 -9.49 -1.36
N TYR A 61 4.61 -8.82 -2.52
CA TYR A 61 5.75 -8.62 -3.42
C TYR A 61 6.87 -7.85 -2.71
N THR A 62 6.54 -6.74 -2.05
CA THR A 62 7.51 -5.94 -1.29
C THR A 62 8.06 -6.69 -0.07
N LEU A 63 7.31 -7.61 0.52
CA LEU A 63 7.80 -8.47 1.61
C LEU A 63 8.96 -9.35 1.12
N ILE A 64 8.81 -9.94 -0.06
CA ILE A 64 9.62 -11.07 -0.54
C ILE A 64 10.73 -10.66 -1.53
N THR A 65 10.45 -9.76 -2.47
CA THR A 65 11.32 -9.48 -3.64
C THR A 65 12.76 -9.09 -3.30
N ASN A 66 13.72 -9.42 -4.16
CA ASN A 66 15.11 -9.00 -4.04
C ASN A 66 15.33 -7.52 -4.39
N THR A 67 14.98 -6.61 -3.49
CA THR A 67 15.04 -5.17 -3.73
C THR A 67 16.49 -4.65 -3.71
N ASN A 68 16.91 -3.98 -4.78
CA ASN A 68 18.13 -3.18 -4.77
C ASN A 68 17.98 -1.99 -3.80
N ILE A 69 18.53 -2.16 -2.58
CA ILE A 69 18.42 -1.18 -1.49
C ILE A 69 19.07 0.17 -1.85
N ASN A 70 20.15 0.18 -2.63
CA ASN A 70 20.84 1.41 -3.00
C ASN A 70 19.98 2.24 -3.96
N LYS A 71 19.43 1.59 -5.00
CA LYS A 71 18.46 2.23 -5.91
C LYS A 71 17.22 2.71 -5.17
N LEU A 72 16.65 1.90 -4.27
CA LEU A 72 15.48 2.30 -3.48
C LEU A 72 15.78 3.56 -2.64
N LYS A 73 16.93 3.62 -1.98
CA LYS A 73 17.38 4.81 -1.23
C LYS A 73 17.57 6.02 -2.13
N GLU A 74 18.28 5.86 -3.24
CA GLU A 74 18.55 6.94 -4.19
C GLU A 74 17.23 7.54 -4.71
N TYR A 75 16.35 6.73 -5.27
CA TYR A 75 15.12 7.21 -5.88
C TYR A 75 14.11 7.72 -4.86
N SER A 76 14.01 7.11 -3.68
CA SER A 76 13.20 7.67 -2.60
C SER A 76 13.71 9.05 -2.16
N ASN A 77 15.04 9.26 -2.09
CA ASN A 77 15.61 10.57 -1.77
C ASN A 77 15.32 11.62 -2.85
N VAL A 78 15.34 11.24 -4.14
CA VAL A 78 14.93 12.12 -5.24
C VAL A 78 13.47 12.55 -5.08
N ILE A 79 12.57 11.61 -4.82
CA ILE A 79 11.15 11.89 -4.54
C ILE A 79 10.99 12.81 -3.34
N ILE A 80 11.68 12.51 -2.23
CA ILE A 80 11.59 13.29 -0.99
C ILE A 80 12.03 14.73 -1.23
N ARG A 81 13.19 14.94 -1.88
CA ARG A 81 13.71 16.28 -2.21
C ARG A 81 12.73 17.08 -3.08
N LYS A 82 12.11 16.45 -4.08
CA LYS A 82 11.14 17.11 -4.97
C LYS A 82 9.90 17.65 -4.25
N VAL A 83 9.48 17.01 -3.16
CA VAL A 83 8.26 17.37 -2.41
C VAL A 83 8.55 18.13 -1.12
N LYS A 84 9.83 18.18 -0.70
CA LYS A 84 10.25 18.69 0.61
C LYS A 84 9.77 20.11 0.88
N ASP A 85 10.08 21.04 0.00
CA ASP A 85 9.80 22.47 0.23
C ASP A 85 8.29 22.73 0.35
N LEU A 86 7.50 22.09 -0.52
CA LEU A 86 6.03 22.14 -0.45
C LEU A 86 5.51 21.59 0.89
N ALA A 87 5.98 20.41 1.29
CA ALA A 87 5.52 19.79 2.54
C ALA A 87 5.93 20.60 3.76
N GLU A 88 7.15 21.14 3.80
CA GLU A 88 7.65 21.99 4.89
C GLU A 88 6.91 23.32 4.99
N GLN A 89 6.55 23.92 3.86
CA GLN A 89 5.74 25.15 3.84
C GLN A 89 4.32 24.89 4.39
N LEU A 90 3.68 23.79 3.98
CA LEU A 90 2.32 23.44 4.40
C LEU A 90 2.22 22.95 5.85
N TYR A 91 3.32 22.45 6.40
CA TYR A 91 3.47 21.99 7.78
C TYR A 91 4.34 22.93 8.62
N ARG A 92 4.06 24.23 8.53
CA ARG A 92 4.69 25.26 9.36
C ARG A 92 3.64 26.25 9.88
N VAL A 93 3.76 26.66 11.14
CA VAL A 93 2.90 27.67 11.78
C VAL A 93 3.78 28.61 12.59
N ASN A 94 3.64 29.91 12.40
CA ASN A 94 4.47 30.94 13.05
C ASN A 94 5.98 30.67 12.92
N GLY A 95 6.41 30.20 11.75
CA GLY A 95 7.82 29.85 11.49
C GLY A 95 8.25 28.48 12.05
N LEU A 96 7.45 27.84 12.91
CA LEU A 96 7.78 26.58 13.58
C LEU A 96 7.29 25.35 12.80
N PRO A 97 8.11 24.29 12.68
CA PRO A 97 7.71 23.07 11.99
C PRO A 97 6.67 22.28 12.78
N VAL A 98 5.63 21.83 12.08
CA VAL A 98 4.48 21.13 12.64
C VAL A 98 4.58 19.63 12.37
N LYS A 99 4.49 18.83 13.44
CA LYS A 99 4.50 17.37 13.37
C LYS A 99 3.17 16.84 12.86
N HIS A 100 2.07 17.39 13.35
CA HIS A 100 0.71 17.09 12.92
C HIS A 100 -0.27 18.18 13.38
N PHE A 101 -1.45 18.23 12.77
CA PHE A 101 -2.56 19.06 13.24
C PHE A 101 -3.58 18.18 13.97
N LEU A 102 -4.08 18.66 15.10
CA LEU A 102 -5.12 18.04 15.89
C LEU A 102 -6.44 18.76 15.62
N TRP A 103 -7.39 18.02 15.05
CA TRP A 103 -8.74 18.49 14.77
C TRP A 103 -9.67 18.06 15.88
N THR A 104 -10.38 19.00 16.49
CA THR A 104 -11.20 18.75 17.68
C THR A 104 -12.70 18.81 17.39
N LYS A 105 -13.50 18.26 18.30
CA LYS A 105 -14.96 18.13 18.15
C LYS A 105 -15.69 19.46 17.92
N ASN A 106 -15.17 20.56 18.45
CA ASN A 106 -15.76 21.90 18.33
C ASN A 106 -15.21 22.69 17.13
N GLY A 107 -14.58 22.00 16.16
CA GLY A 107 -14.04 22.62 14.95
C GLY A 107 -12.71 23.37 15.17
N LYS A 108 -12.18 23.43 16.39
CA LYS A 108 -10.87 24.05 16.65
C LYS A 108 -9.76 23.13 16.12
N VAL A 109 -8.75 23.75 15.52
CA VAL A 109 -7.55 23.08 15.04
C VAL A 109 -6.34 23.56 15.85
N TYR A 110 -5.47 22.62 16.19
CA TYR A 110 -4.21 22.91 16.87
C TYR A 110 -3.05 22.35 16.06
N ALA A 111 -2.00 23.14 15.87
CA ALA A 111 -0.74 22.66 15.35
C ALA A 111 0.10 22.13 16.50
N ILE A 112 0.55 20.87 16.40
CA ILE A 112 1.48 20.27 17.36
C ILE A 112 2.86 20.30 16.73
N THR A 113 3.78 21.09 17.28
CA THR A 113 5.13 21.24 16.74
C THR A 113 5.94 19.95 16.92
N ILE A 114 7.09 19.87 16.25
CA ILE A 114 8.02 18.74 16.43
C ILE A 114 8.46 18.58 17.89
N ASN A 115 8.55 19.70 18.62
CA ASN A 115 8.94 19.73 20.04
C ASN A 115 7.75 19.53 21.00
N GLY A 116 6.54 19.29 20.48
CA GLY A 116 5.33 19.04 21.29
C GLY A 116 4.58 20.30 21.75
N GLU A 117 5.01 21.49 21.32
CA GLU A 117 4.28 22.72 21.59
C GLU A 117 2.93 22.73 20.86
N ARG A 118 1.88 23.20 21.55
CA ARG A 118 0.52 23.26 21.03
C ARG A 118 0.14 24.70 20.68
N LEU A 119 0.02 24.97 19.40
CA LEU A 119 -0.35 26.28 18.87
C LEU A 119 -1.79 26.26 18.35
N LYS A 120 -2.59 27.28 18.66
CA LYS A 120 -3.91 27.43 18.06
C LYS A 120 -3.73 27.76 16.58
N TYR A 121 -4.40 27.01 15.71
CA TYR A 121 -4.32 27.20 14.26
C TYR A 121 -5.68 27.61 13.72
N TYR A 122 -5.71 28.72 13.00
CA TYR A 122 -6.90 29.15 12.27
C TYR A 122 -6.73 28.73 10.81
N PHE A 123 -7.70 27.98 10.32
CA PHE A 123 -7.74 27.55 8.94
C PHE A 123 -8.04 28.79 8.07
N ASN A 124 -7.00 29.42 7.51
CA ASN A 124 -7.18 30.45 6.50
C ASN A 124 -7.75 29.81 5.22
N ASP A 125 -8.30 30.65 4.34
CA ASP A 125 -8.90 30.22 3.07
C ASP A 125 -7.97 29.23 2.33
N SER A 126 -8.39 27.96 2.34
CA SER A 126 -7.64 26.85 1.76
C SER A 126 -7.98 26.61 0.30
N SER A 127 -8.81 27.47 -0.30
CA SER A 127 -9.30 27.32 -1.67
C SER A 127 -8.16 27.22 -2.67
N LYS A 128 -7.14 28.09 -2.58
CA LYS A 128 -5.97 28.03 -3.48
C LYS A 128 -5.18 26.71 -3.35
N ILE A 129 -4.98 26.21 -2.13
CA ILE A 129 -4.30 24.93 -1.90
C ILE A 129 -5.14 23.78 -2.49
N TYR A 130 -6.47 23.86 -2.31
CA TYR A 130 -7.37 22.86 -2.82
C TYR A 130 -7.41 22.85 -4.36
N GLU A 131 -7.47 24.02 -5.00
CA GLU A 131 -7.35 24.16 -6.46
C GLU A 131 -6.06 23.53 -6.99
N MET A 132 -4.92 23.83 -6.36
CA MET A 132 -3.64 23.21 -6.70
C MET A 132 -3.69 21.68 -6.53
N ALA A 133 -4.30 21.20 -5.44
CA ALA A 133 -4.47 19.78 -5.19
C ALA A 133 -5.30 19.13 -6.30
N LEU A 134 -6.46 19.71 -6.64
CA LEU A 134 -7.35 19.21 -7.69
C LEU A 134 -6.66 19.16 -9.05
N ALA A 135 -5.84 20.16 -9.38
CA ALA A 135 -5.12 20.23 -10.64
C ALA A 135 -4.12 19.08 -10.85
N ILE A 136 -3.49 18.59 -9.78
CA ILE A 136 -2.45 17.55 -9.88
C ILE A 136 -2.90 16.16 -9.40
N THR A 137 -4.06 16.07 -8.76
CA THR A 137 -4.63 14.81 -8.29
C THR A 137 -5.09 13.98 -9.50
N PRO A 138 -4.78 12.67 -9.58
CA PRO A 138 -5.22 11.84 -10.70
C PRO A 138 -6.75 11.83 -10.84
N LYS A 139 -7.26 11.92 -12.07
CA LYS A 139 -8.72 11.89 -12.36
C LYS A 139 -9.43 10.69 -11.73
N ARG A 140 -8.78 9.52 -11.71
CA ARG A 140 -9.31 8.31 -11.05
C ARG A 140 -9.56 8.52 -9.56
N VAL A 141 -8.68 9.25 -8.88
CA VAL A 141 -8.83 9.57 -7.45
C VAL A 141 -9.91 10.62 -7.24
N LEU A 142 -9.94 11.67 -8.08
CA LEU A 142 -10.95 12.73 -8.02
C LEU A 142 -12.38 12.21 -8.17
N ASN A 143 -12.56 11.25 -9.09
CA ASN A 143 -13.87 10.71 -9.43
C ASN A 143 -14.26 9.47 -8.61
N ALA A 144 -13.39 9.00 -7.70
CA ALA A 144 -13.65 7.78 -6.95
C ALA A 144 -14.69 8.02 -5.85
N GLU A 145 -15.69 7.16 -5.84
CA GLU A 145 -16.79 7.16 -4.88
C GLU A 145 -16.86 5.80 -4.16
N LEU A 146 -17.31 5.81 -2.91
CA LEU A 146 -17.54 4.62 -2.09
C LEU A 146 -18.84 3.91 -2.51
N VAL A 147 -18.85 3.45 -3.76
CA VAL A 147 -19.95 2.70 -4.39
C VAL A 147 -19.41 1.49 -5.13
N TYR A 148 -20.16 0.40 -5.09
CA TYR A 148 -19.90 -0.79 -5.89
C TYR A 148 -20.13 -0.51 -7.38
N PRO A 149 -19.59 -1.34 -8.30
CA PRO A 149 -19.78 -1.16 -9.74
C PRO A 149 -21.24 -1.13 -10.20
N ASN A 150 -22.14 -1.77 -9.46
CA ASN A 150 -23.58 -1.76 -9.70
C ASN A 150 -24.31 -0.52 -9.12
N GLY A 151 -23.57 0.45 -8.56
CA GLY A 151 -24.10 1.68 -8.01
C GLY A 151 -24.54 1.61 -6.54
N ILE A 152 -24.51 0.43 -5.92
CA ILE A 152 -24.87 0.27 -4.50
C ILE A 152 -23.80 0.96 -3.64
N PRO A 153 -24.16 1.79 -2.63
CA PRO A 153 -23.20 2.36 -1.69
C PRO A 153 -22.44 1.30 -0.89
N PHE A 154 -21.20 1.58 -0.53
CA PHE A 154 -20.42 0.71 0.35
C PHE A 154 -21.06 0.57 1.74
N ASP A 155 -21.11 -0.65 2.25
CA ASP A 155 -21.64 -1.00 3.57
C ASP A 155 -20.87 -0.30 4.70
N LYS A 156 -19.56 -0.11 4.52
CA LYS A 156 -18.70 0.56 5.49
C LYS A 156 -18.47 2.04 5.18
N GLY A 157 -19.24 2.64 4.26
CA GLY A 157 -19.28 4.09 4.02
C GLY A 157 -20.01 4.83 5.15
N ARG A 158 -19.29 5.61 5.96
CA ARG A 158 -19.86 6.27 7.18
C ARG A 158 -19.61 7.78 7.26
N TYR A 159 -18.97 8.40 6.28
CA TYR A 159 -18.57 9.82 6.34
C TYR A 159 -18.92 10.59 5.06
N SER A 160 -18.20 10.33 3.96
CA SER A 160 -18.48 10.94 2.65
C SER A 160 -18.52 9.87 1.57
N LYS A 161 -19.24 10.16 0.49
CA LYS A 161 -19.27 9.36 -0.71
C LYS A 161 -17.94 9.43 -1.48
N ARG A 162 -17.28 10.59 -1.55
CA ARG A 162 -16.07 10.76 -2.39
C ARG A 162 -14.79 10.50 -1.61
N ILE A 163 -13.83 9.84 -2.25
CA ILE A 163 -12.53 9.52 -1.64
C ILE A 163 -11.75 10.79 -1.26
N ILE A 164 -11.79 11.84 -2.08
CA ILE A 164 -11.04 13.07 -1.82
C ILE A 164 -11.47 13.80 -0.55
N ASP A 165 -12.71 13.61 -0.09
CA ASP A 165 -13.24 14.29 1.10
C ASP A 165 -12.60 13.75 2.40
N PHE A 166 -11.97 12.58 2.35
CA PHE A 166 -11.20 12.01 3.46
C PHE A 166 -9.83 12.66 3.64
N PHE A 167 -9.43 13.59 2.78
CA PHE A 167 -8.15 14.29 2.87
C PHE A 167 -8.37 15.78 3.11
N THR A 168 -7.45 16.41 3.84
CA THR A 168 -7.38 17.88 3.87
C THR A 168 -6.77 18.37 2.56
N PRO A 169 -7.01 19.62 2.14
CA PRO A 169 -6.39 20.18 0.94
C PRO A 169 -4.87 20.00 0.91
N ARG A 170 -4.21 20.21 2.06
CA ARG A 170 -2.76 20.00 2.21
C ARG A 170 -2.33 18.56 1.98
N ASN A 171 -3.01 17.61 2.63
CA ASN A 171 -2.64 16.21 2.49
C ASN A 171 -2.95 15.68 1.09
N LEU A 172 -4.04 16.12 0.48
CA LEU A 172 -4.36 15.78 -0.90
C LEU A 172 -3.28 16.29 -1.86
N LEU A 173 -2.83 17.54 -1.67
CA LEU A 173 -1.75 18.14 -2.46
C LEU A 173 -0.43 17.38 -2.29
N ILE A 174 0.03 17.16 -1.06
CA ILE A 174 1.31 16.46 -0.80
C ILE A 174 1.26 15.01 -1.28
N LEU A 175 0.17 14.26 -1.04
CA LEU A 175 0.03 12.89 -1.53
C LEU A 175 0.10 12.84 -3.06
N SER A 176 -0.58 13.76 -3.74
CA SER A 176 -0.53 13.85 -5.20
C SER A 176 0.86 14.19 -5.71
N SER A 177 1.58 15.11 -5.04
CA SER A 177 2.97 15.42 -5.38
C SER A 177 3.90 14.21 -5.20
N ILE A 178 3.79 13.46 -4.10
CA ILE A 178 4.57 12.22 -3.88
C ILE A 178 4.26 11.20 -4.97
N ARG A 179 2.98 10.96 -5.25
CA ARG A 179 2.52 10.01 -6.27
C ARG A 179 3.07 10.37 -7.66
N ASN A 180 2.97 11.64 -8.05
CA ASN A 180 3.44 12.11 -9.35
C ASN A 180 4.98 12.01 -9.44
N ALA A 181 5.70 12.32 -8.37
CA ALA A 181 7.15 12.09 -8.32
C ALA A 181 7.53 10.60 -8.44
N ILE A 182 6.73 9.68 -7.86
CA ILE A 182 6.91 8.23 -8.05
C ILE A 182 6.63 7.85 -9.51
N TYR A 183 5.56 8.37 -10.11
CA TYR A 183 5.26 8.13 -11.53
C TYR A 183 6.44 8.58 -12.42
N ASP A 184 6.91 9.81 -12.23
CA ASP A 184 8.00 10.41 -13.01
C ASP A 184 9.29 9.61 -12.92
N ILE A 185 9.65 9.13 -11.72
CA ILE A 185 10.88 8.35 -11.55
C ILE A 185 10.77 6.96 -12.18
N ILE A 186 9.60 6.30 -12.08
CA ILE A 186 9.37 5.01 -12.74
C ILE A 186 9.52 5.16 -14.26
N VAL A 187 8.91 6.18 -14.84
CA VAL A 187 8.99 6.45 -16.29
C VAL A 187 10.41 6.83 -16.70
N SER A 188 11.00 7.86 -16.07
CA SER A 188 12.27 8.44 -16.51
C SER A 188 13.49 7.53 -16.31
N LYS A 189 13.42 6.58 -15.38
CA LYS A 189 14.51 5.63 -15.09
C LYS A 189 14.20 4.21 -15.55
N CYS A 190 13.03 3.97 -16.15
CA CYS A 190 12.56 2.63 -16.53
C CYS A 190 12.73 1.64 -15.37
N LEU A 191 12.21 1.98 -14.19
CA LEU A 191 12.46 1.21 -12.98
C LEU A 191 11.87 -0.20 -13.08
N ASP A 192 12.69 -1.19 -12.73
CA ASP A 192 12.25 -2.57 -12.54
C ASP A 192 11.23 -2.70 -11.39
N THR A 193 10.54 -3.83 -11.35
CA THR A 193 9.52 -4.13 -10.32
C THR A 193 10.12 -4.30 -8.93
N GLU A 194 11.38 -4.73 -8.82
CA GLU A 194 12.08 -4.95 -7.56
C GLU A 194 12.33 -3.65 -6.79
N VAL A 195 12.31 -2.49 -7.48
CA VAL A 195 12.41 -1.15 -6.89
C VAL A 195 11.10 -0.36 -6.99
N SER A 196 10.40 -0.41 -8.13
CA SER A 196 9.17 0.37 -8.34
C SER A 196 8.02 -0.09 -7.44
N ILE A 197 7.79 -1.39 -7.26
CA ILE A 197 6.73 -1.90 -6.39
C ILE A 197 6.99 -1.52 -4.92
N PRO A 198 8.20 -1.66 -4.35
CA PRO A 198 8.48 -1.14 -3.01
C PRO A 198 8.23 0.36 -2.82
N LEU A 199 8.51 1.21 -3.83
CA LEU A 199 8.16 2.64 -3.78
C LEU A 199 6.64 2.84 -3.74
N ILE A 200 5.89 2.12 -4.58
CA ILE A 200 4.43 2.14 -4.60
C ILE A 200 3.87 1.66 -3.26
N THR A 201 4.45 0.62 -2.65
CA THR A 201 4.06 0.09 -1.34
C THR A 201 4.31 1.10 -0.22
N ALA A 202 5.43 1.81 -0.25
CA ALA A 202 5.69 2.88 0.71
C ALA A 202 4.63 3.99 0.63
N PHE A 203 4.20 4.36 -0.58
CA PHE A 203 3.11 5.31 -0.79
C PHE A 203 1.75 4.75 -0.35
N ALA A 204 1.42 3.52 -0.72
CA ALA A 204 0.19 2.83 -0.33
C ALA A 204 0.02 2.80 1.20
N ALA A 205 1.11 2.50 1.92
CA ALA A 205 1.12 2.37 3.37
C ALA A 205 0.81 3.67 4.13
N ILE A 206 0.93 4.84 3.48
CA ILE A 206 0.70 6.14 4.13
C ILE A 206 -0.68 6.72 3.87
N ILE A 207 -1.44 6.19 2.90
CA ILE A 207 -2.75 6.73 2.50
C ILE A 207 -3.70 6.88 3.69
N TYR A 208 -3.91 5.81 4.46
CA TYR A 208 -4.79 5.85 5.63
C TYR A 208 -4.31 6.86 6.68
N ASN A 209 -3.02 6.82 7.03
CA ASN A 209 -2.44 7.69 8.05
C ASN A 209 -2.34 9.17 7.64
N SER A 210 -2.49 9.44 6.34
CA SER A 210 -2.55 10.79 5.77
C SER A 210 -3.99 11.28 5.60
N SER A 211 -4.99 10.43 5.84
CA SER A 211 -6.40 10.80 5.78
C SER A 211 -6.91 11.34 7.13
N LYS A 212 -8.07 11.98 7.11
CA LYS A 212 -8.83 12.43 8.29
C LYS A 212 -9.29 11.26 9.18
N MET A 213 -9.18 10.00 8.71
CA MET A 213 -9.50 8.81 9.52
C MET A 213 -8.42 8.50 10.57
N ALA A 214 -7.23 9.11 10.47
CA ALA A 214 -6.13 8.86 11.37
C ALA A 214 -6.41 9.38 12.80
N ARG A 215 -6.11 8.54 13.79
CA ARG A 215 -6.32 8.83 15.22
C ARG A 215 -5.00 9.03 15.95
N GLU A 216 -5.03 9.85 17.00
CA GLU A 216 -3.92 9.95 17.94
C GLU A 216 -3.71 8.61 18.66
N GLY A 217 -2.45 8.21 18.86
CA GLY A 217 -2.10 6.87 19.38
C GLY A 217 -2.48 5.70 18.46
N GLY A 218 -3.18 5.95 17.35
CA GLY A 218 -3.61 4.94 16.40
C GLY A 218 -2.56 4.61 15.34
N GLY A 219 -2.36 3.32 15.07
CA GLY A 219 -1.46 2.84 14.01
C GLY A 219 -2.12 2.71 12.64
N SER A 220 -3.20 1.93 12.55
CA SER A 220 -3.94 1.61 11.31
C SER A 220 -5.45 1.75 11.57
N TRP A 221 -6.26 1.16 10.70
CA TRP A 221 -7.70 0.98 10.89
C TRP A 221 -7.99 0.35 12.25
N GLY A 222 -8.54 1.14 13.16
CA GLY A 222 -9.08 0.61 14.42
C GLY A 222 -10.58 0.39 14.38
N ILE A 223 -11.25 0.93 13.36
CA ILE A 223 -12.62 0.61 12.97
C ILE A 223 -12.53 0.27 11.49
N ASN A 224 -13.01 -0.90 11.09
CA ASN A 224 -13.02 -1.34 9.69
C ASN A 224 -14.16 -0.63 8.93
N SER A 225 -14.10 0.71 8.86
CA SER A 225 -15.06 1.54 8.14
C SER A 225 -14.52 2.91 7.78
N TYR A 226 -15.04 3.48 6.68
CA TYR A 226 -14.76 4.82 6.20
C TYR A 226 -15.42 5.88 7.09
N TRP A 227 -14.82 6.09 8.26
CA TRP A 227 -15.29 6.98 9.30
C TRP A 227 -14.21 8.00 9.67
N VAL A 228 -14.58 9.27 9.73
CA VAL A 228 -13.72 10.35 10.24
C VAL A 228 -14.09 10.60 11.71
N PRO A 229 -13.17 10.32 12.65
CA PRO A 229 -13.39 10.65 14.05
C PRO A 229 -13.55 12.16 14.26
N SER A 230 -14.42 12.55 15.19
CA SER A 230 -14.59 13.95 15.59
C SER A 230 -13.34 14.55 16.24
N LEU A 231 -12.47 13.70 16.83
CA LEU A 231 -11.11 14.03 17.23
C LEU A 231 -10.13 13.22 16.37
N HIS A 232 -9.45 13.87 15.44
CA HIS A 232 -8.54 13.20 14.52
C HIS A 232 -7.25 14.00 14.31
N ILE A 233 -6.23 13.34 13.76
CA ILE A 233 -4.94 13.96 13.49
C ILE A 233 -4.62 13.97 12.00
N GLU A 234 -4.09 15.08 11.53
CA GLU A 234 -3.60 15.28 10.17
C GLU A 234 -2.07 15.26 10.21
N LYS A 235 -1.46 14.15 9.79
CA LYS A 235 -0.02 13.93 9.79
C LYS A 235 0.59 14.34 8.43
N ASN A 236 1.82 14.84 8.45
CA ASN A 236 2.58 15.16 7.24
C ASN A 236 2.82 13.91 6.37
N PRO A 237 2.26 13.83 5.15
CA PRO A 237 2.41 12.67 4.29
C PRO A 237 3.87 12.40 3.89
N LEU A 238 4.69 13.44 3.73
CA LEU A 238 6.11 13.27 3.37
C LEU A 238 6.89 12.58 4.51
N THR A 239 6.68 13.02 5.75
CA THR A 239 7.28 12.37 6.92
C THR A 239 6.81 10.92 7.07
N LEU A 240 5.54 10.63 6.75
CA LEU A 240 5.03 9.26 6.74
C LEU A 240 5.71 8.42 5.64
N PHE A 241 5.91 8.97 4.45
CA PHE A 241 6.58 8.31 3.33
C PHE A 241 8.04 7.96 3.67
N GLU A 242 8.80 8.91 4.21
CA GLU A 242 10.17 8.66 4.68
C GLU A 242 10.26 7.50 5.68
N ARG A 243 9.32 7.46 6.64
CA ARG A 243 9.22 6.38 7.63
C ARG A 243 8.86 5.05 6.96
N ALA A 244 7.97 5.05 5.98
CA ALA A 244 7.59 3.86 5.24
C ALA A 244 8.79 3.28 4.45
N ILE A 245 9.54 4.13 3.74
CA ILE A 245 10.77 3.74 3.04
C ILE A 245 11.80 3.15 4.01
N ARG A 246 12.03 3.80 5.16
CA ARG A 246 12.95 3.29 6.18
C ARG A 246 12.51 1.92 6.69
N LYS A 247 11.23 1.70 6.95
CA LYS A 247 10.68 0.39 7.37
C LYS A 247 10.95 -0.69 6.33
N ILE A 248 10.75 -0.41 5.04
CA ILE A 248 11.03 -1.37 3.96
C ILE A 248 12.52 -1.70 3.95
N ILE A 249 13.40 -0.69 3.95
CA ILE A 249 14.86 -0.90 3.93
C ILE A 249 15.31 -1.72 5.15
N THR A 250 14.83 -1.38 6.35
CA THR A 250 15.17 -2.11 7.57
C THR A 250 14.71 -3.56 7.50
N TRP A 251 13.52 -3.82 6.96
CA TRP A 251 13.03 -5.19 6.74
C TRP A 251 13.95 -5.95 5.78
N LYS A 252 14.23 -5.38 4.60
CA LYS A 252 15.04 -6.00 3.55
C LYS A 252 16.46 -6.33 4.00
N LYS A 253 17.03 -5.55 4.91
CA LYS A 253 18.34 -5.83 5.52
C LYS A 253 18.34 -6.97 6.54
N ARG A 254 17.20 -7.29 7.13
CA ARG A 254 17.08 -8.23 8.26
C ARG A 254 16.50 -9.58 7.88
N ASN A 255 15.97 -9.70 6.67
CA ASN A 255 15.23 -10.87 6.23
C ASN A 255 15.76 -11.32 4.88
N PRO A 256 15.69 -12.64 4.59
CA PRO A 256 16.01 -13.15 3.27
C PRO A 256 15.08 -12.54 2.22
N GLN A 257 15.59 -12.46 1.01
CA GLN A 257 14.90 -11.93 -0.15
C GLN A 257 15.01 -12.94 -1.28
N TYR A 258 14.00 -12.94 -2.15
CA TYR A 258 13.81 -13.96 -3.16
C TYR A 258 13.48 -13.32 -4.50
N LYS A 259 13.84 -14.00 -5.57
CA LYS A 259 13.52 -13.57 -6.92
C LYS A 259 12.09 -13.97 -7.26
N ILE A 260 11.29 -13.01 -7.70
CA ILE A 260 9.89 -13.19 -8.04
C ILE A 260 9.73 -13.05 -9.55
N CYS A 261 9.14 -14.07 -10.19
CA CYS A 261 8.64 -13.97 -11.55
C CYS A 261 7.19 -13.48 -11.56
N LEU A 262 6.84 -12.75 -12.61
CA LEU A 262 5.48 -12.28 -12.90
C LEU A 262 4.90 -12.95 -14.15
N ASP A 263 5.70 -13.80 -14.80
CA ASP A 263 5.29 -14.68 -15.87
C ASP A 263 5.53 -16.14 -15.47
N VAL A 264 4.57 -16.99 -15.80
CA VAL A 264 4.62 -18.42 -15.51
C VAL A 264 5.68 -19.13 -16.37
N GLU A 265 5.93 -18.63 -17.59
CA GLU A 265 6.94 -19.21 -18.48
C GLU A 265 8.35 -18.96 -17.94
N GLU A 266 8.58 -17.79 -17.33
CA GLU A 266 9.84 -17.47 -16.63
C GLU A 266 10.04 -18.36 -15.40
N PHE A 267 8.95 -18.69 -14.70
CA PHE A 267 8.97 -19.62 -13.56
C PHE A 267 9.28 -21.06 -13.99
N GLY A 268 8.70 -21.53 -15.11
CA GLY A 268 8.97 -22.86 -15.66
C GLY A 268 10.42 -23.08 -16.10
N LYS A 269 11.17 -22.00 -16.35
CA LYS A 269 12.62 -22.03 -16.63
C LYS A 269 13.47 -22.09 -15.35
N GLU A 270 12.84 -22.23 -14.19
CA GLU A 270 13.46 -22.27 -12.86
C GLU A 270 14.34 -21.06 -12.51
N THR A 271 14.02 -19.90 -13.09
CA THR A 271 14.84 -18.70 -12.92
C THR A 271 14.51 -17.89 -11.67
N CYS A 272 13.54 -18.33 -10.86
CA CYS A 272 13.01 -17.61 -9.70
C CYS A 272 12.46 -18.56 -8.63
N ASP A 273 12.35 -18.04 -7.40
CA ASP A 273 11.90 -18.78 -6.23
C ASP A 273 10.37 -18.75 -6.09
N ALA A 274 9.73 -17.73 -6.67
CA ALA A 274 8.30 -17.50 -6.54
C ALA A 274 7.66 -17.04 -7.86
N TYR A 275 6.44 -17.50 -8.14
CA TYR A 275 5.58 -16.93 -9.18
C TYR A 275 4.42 -16.17 -8.54
N PHE A 276 4.28 -14.89 -8.91
CA PHE A 276 3.25 -13.99 -8.40
C PHE A 276 2.23 -13.64 -9.48
N TYR A 277 0.95 -13.79 -9.16
CA TYR A 277 -0.17 -13.48 -10.04
C TYR A 277 -1.15 -12.51 -9.36
N LEU A 278 -1.37 -11.35 -9.98
CA LEU A 278 -2.40 -10.40 -9.56
C LEU A 278 -3.70 -10.75 -10.30
N GLY A 279 -4.65 -11.36 -9.62
CA GLY A 279 -5.93 -11.77 -10.21
C GLY A 279 -6.68 -12.78 -9.37
N SER A 280 -7.81 -13.24 -9.89
CA SER A 280 -8.66 -14.21 -9.16
C SER A 280 -7.96 -15.56 -8.99
N ALA A 281 -8.23 -16.25 -7.88
CA ALA A 281 -7.85 -17.65 -7.69
C ALA A 281 -8.31 -18.52 -8.88
N SER A 282 -9.53 -18.32 -9.37
CA SER A 282 -10.09 -19.09 -10.49
C SER A 282 -9.29 -18.94 -11.79
N SER A 283 -8.90 -17.72 -12.15
CA SER A 283 -8.11 -17.47 -13.38
C SER A 283 -6.70 -17.99 -13.23
N PHE A 284 -6.12 -17.88 -12.03
CA PHE A 284 -4.81 -18.42 -11.72
C PHE A 284 -4.76 -19.95 -11.84
N LEU A 285 -5.69 -20.64 -11.17
CA LEU A 285 -5.77 -22.10 -11.20
C LEU A 285 -5.99 -22.63 -12.62
N ARG A 286 -6.88 -21.99 -13.41
CA ARG A 286 -7.07 -22.34 -14.83
C ARG A 286 -5.77 -22.25 -15.62
N LYS A 287 -4.99 -21.18 -15.42
CA LYS A 287 -3.69 -20.99 -16.07
C LYS A 287 -2.69 -22.08 -15.68
N LEU A 288 -2.61 -22.43 -14.40
CA LEU A 288 -1.72 -23.50 -13.91
C LEU A 288 -2.10 -24.87 -14.49
N ILE A 289 -3.40 -25.19 -14.53
CA ILE A 289 -3.93 -26.45 -15.10
C ILE A 289 -3.60 -26.56 -16.59
N LEU A 290 -3.82 -25.49 -17.36
CA LEU A 290 -3.52 -25.48 -18.81
C LEU A 290 -2.03 -25.72 -19.11
N LEU A 291 -1.15 -25.33 -18.18
CA LEU A 291 0.29 -25.51 -18.30
C LEU A 291 0.79 -26.82 -17.67
N GLY A 292 -0.12 -27.65 -17.14
CA GLY A 292 0.24 -28.92 -16.50
C GLY A 292 1.05 -28.78 -15.22
N VAL A 293 1.00 -27.61 -14.55
CA VAL A 293 1.75 -27.37 -13.31
C VAL A 293 1.16 -28.21 -12.19
N LYS A 294 1.98 -29.09 -11.60
CA LYS A 294 1.64 -29.87 -10.40
C LYS A 294 2.30 -29.23 -9.19
N VAL A 295 1.58 -29.20 -8.08
CA VAL A 295 2.05 -28.63 -6.80
C VAL A 295 2.08 -29.73 -5.75
N ASP A 296 3.00 -29.63 -4.81
CA ASP A 296 3.16 -30.61 -3.74
C ASP A 296 2.16 -30.36 -2.59
N ALA A 297 1.80 -29.09 -2.38
CA ALA A 297 0.80 -28.71 -1.38
C ALA A 297 0.05 -27.44 -1.75
N VAL A 298 -1.20 -27.35 -1.28
CA VAL A 298 -1.99 -26.12 -1.25
C VAL A 298 -2.11 -25.70 0.21
N ILE A 299 -1.52 -24.55 0.56
CA ILE A 299 -1.57 -23.99 1.92
C ILE A 299 -2.13 -22.58 1.78
N THR A 300 -3.33 -22.35 2.30
CA THR A 300 -4.05 -21.08 2.10
C THR A 300 -4.98 -20.76 3.26
N ASP A 301 -5.29 -19.48 3.43
CA ASP A 301 -6.24 -18.95 4.42
C ASP A 301 -7.26 -18.09 3.65
N PRO A 302 -8.42 -18.65 3.25
CA PRO A 302 -9.39 -17.92 2.43
C PRO A 302 -9.99 -16.73 3.21
N PRO A 303 -10.49 -15.70 2.50
CA PRO A 303 -10.99 -14.49 3.14
C PRO A 303 -12.23 -14.75 4.03
N PHE A 304 -12.28 -14.11 5.19
CA PHE A 304 -13.44 -14.09 6.09
C PHE A 304 -14.51 -13.11 5.58
N VAL A 305 -15.29 -13.57 4.59
CA VAL A 305 -16.26 -12.74 3.84
C VAL A 305 -17.35 -12.10 4.72
N ASP A 306 -17.74 -12.76 5.81
CA ASP A 306 -18.81 -12.29 6.69
C ASP A 306 -18.33 -11.26 7.74
N GLU A 307 -17.02 -11.15 7.96
CA GLU A 307 -16.45 -10.32 9.04
C GLU A 307 -15.72 -9.08 8.50
N VAL A 308 -14.98 -9.22 7.40
CA VAL A 308 -14.07 -8.18 6.88
C VAL A 308 -14.36 -7.89 5.42
N GLN A 309 -14.77 -6.65 5.15
CA GLN A 309 -14.98 -6.14 3.79
C GLN A 309 -13.64 -5.72 3.15
N TYR A 310 -12.79 -6.68 2.79
CA TYR A 310 -11.44 -6.44 2.28
C TYR A 310 -11.41 -5.52 1.04
N PHE A 311 -12.35 -5.72 0.12
CA PHE A 311 -12.48 -4.87 -1.08
C PHE A 311 -12.72 -3.42 -0.67
N GLU A 312 -13.74 -3.16 0.14
CA GLU A 312 -14.05 -1.81 0.57
C GLU A 312 -12.87 -1.19 1.28
N LEU A 313 -12.26 -1.86 2.27
CA LEU A 313 -11.20 -1.29 3.08
C LEU A 313 -9.93 -0.94 2.28
N SER A 314 -9.62 -1.75 1.26
CA SER A 314 -8.48 -1.50 0.37
C SER A 314 -8.79 -0.55 -0.78
N TYR A 315 -10.08 -0.27 -1.07
CA TYR A 315 -10.51 0.54 -2.20
C TYR A 315 -9.82 1.91 -2.28
N ILE A 316 -9.77 2.66 -1.17
CA ILE A 316 -9.09 3.96 -1.13
C ILE A 316 -7.63 3.85 -1.54
N ILE A 317 -6.92 2.82 -1.09
CA ILE A 317 -5.51 2.59 -1.44
C ILE A 317 -5.40 2.21 -2.92
N ASN A 318 -6.22 1.26 -3.36
CA ASN A 318 -6.23 0.74 -4.72
C ASN A 318 -6.48 1.83 -5.77
N VAL A 319 -7.41 2.76 -5.48
CA VAL A 319 -7.68 3.94 -6.31
C VAL A 319 -6.43 4.80 -6.48
N TRP A 320 -5.68 5.04 -5.41
CA TRP A 320 -4.46 5.85 -5.43
C TRP A 320 -3.32 5.18 -6.21
N ILE A 321 -3.14 3.86 -6.09
CA ILE A 321 -1.99 3.14 -6.69
C ILE A 321 -2.25 2.58 -8.09
N HIS A 322 -3.51 2.55 -8.56
CA HIS A 322 -3.89 1.84 -9.78
C HIS A 322 -2.98 2.11 -10.98
N ASP A 323 -2.79 3.38 -11.37
CA ASP A 323 -2.00 3.69 -12.57
C ASP A 323 -0.49 3.50 -12.35
N LEU A 324 -0.01 3.69 -11.12
CA LEU A 324 1.39 3.41 -10.78
C LEU A 324 1.68 1.92 -10.92
N LEU A 325 0.79 1.06 -10.43
CA LEU A 325 0.94 -0.38 -10.53
C LEU A 325 0.81 -0.86 -11.98
N LYS A 326 -0.12 -0.29 -12.74
CA LYS A 326 -0.25 -0.55 -14.18
C LYS A 326 1.02 -0.20 -14.96
N LEU A 327 1.65 0.92 -14.60
CA LEU A 327 2.92 1.34 -15.14
C LEU A 327 4.04 0.36 -14.76
N ALA A 328 4.23 0.06 -13.48
CA ALA A 328 5.29 -0.82 -12.98
C ALA A 328 5.19 -2.24 -13.55
N LEU A 329 3.97 -2.76 -13.73
CA LEU A 329 3.73 -4.09 -14.27
C LEU A 329 3.71 -4.12 -15.81
N ASN A 330 4.05 -3.01 -16.51
CA ASN A 330 4.06 -2.93 -17.98
C ASN A 330 2.77 -3.45 -18.65
N LYS A 331 1.60 -3.22 -18.04
CA LYS A 331 0.29 -3.77 -18.44
C LYS A 331 0.18 -5.31 -18.47
N ARG A 332 1.19 -6.07 -18.01
CA ARG A 332 1.24 -7.54 -18.13
C ARG A 332 0.16 -8.30 -17.34
N ILE A 333 -0.46 -7.66 -16.33
CA ILE A 333 -1.23 -8.40 -15.29
C ILE A 333 -2.61 -7.77 -14.98
N PHE A 334 -3.10 -6.83 -15.79
CA PHE A 334 -4.48 -6.34 -15.61
C PHE A 334 -5.42 -7.11 -16.54
N SER A 335 -5.96 -8.23 -16.06
CA SER A 335 -7.22 -8.72 -16.63
C SER A 335 -8.29 -7.68 -16.33
N ARG A 336 -9.12 -7.38 -17.33
CA ARG A 336 -10.26 -6.45 -17.19
C ARG A 336 -11.19 -6.85 -16.07
#